data_AF-A0A835J4X7-F1
#
_entry.id   AF-A0A835J4X7-F1
#
_cell.length_a   1.000
_cell.length_b   1.000
_cell.length_c   1.000
_cell.angle_alpha   90.00
_cell.angle_beta   90.00
_cell.angle_gamma   90.00
#
_symmetry.space_group_name_H-M   'P 1'
#
loop_
_entity.id
_entity.type
_entity.pdbx_description
1 polymer ?
#
loop_
_entity_poly.entity_id
_entity_poly.type
_entity_poly.pdbx_seq_one_letter_code
_entity_poly.pdbx_strand_id
1 'polypeptide(L)'
;MAHGPSLDSVVSPAPELLVSSKGDEPAAYIGMKYKEYLKLQQSNKLDGKSCLDRIDINSQKIETHMQKRKECEVAYLLNQNDFRNQENSNKT
;
A
#
# COMPACT_ATOMS: atom_id res chain seq x y z
N MET A 1 18.62 26.22 -4.26
CA MET A 1 18.28 26.02 -2.83
C MET A 1 16.91 25.36 -2.80
N ALA A 2 16.77 24.17 -2.20
CA ALA A 2 15.47 23.50 -2.12
C ALA A 2 14.69 24.07 -0.93
N HIS A 3 13.52 24.65 -1.18
CA HIS A 3 12.60 25.09 -0.14
C HIS A 3 11.60 23.98 0.14
N GLY A 4 11.44 23.62 1.42
CA GLY A 4 10.51 22.56 1.83
C GLY A 4 9.99 22.78 3.24
N PRO A 5 8.93 22.06 3.64
CA PRO A 5 8.42 22.06 5.01
C PRO A 5 9.48 21.60 6.03
N SER A 6 9.20 21.85 7.32
CA SER A 6 9.97 21.23 8.40
C SER A 6 9.90 19.69 8.30
N LEU A 7 10.98 19.00 8.68
CA LEU A 7 11.08 17.54 8.63
C LEU A 7 9.95 16.82 9.39
N ASP A 8 9.47 17.42 10.48
CA ASP A 8 8.38 16.87 11.29
C ASP A 8 6.99 17.38 10.87
N SER A 9 6.91 18.26 9.88
CA SER A 9 5.64 18.73 9.33
C SER A 9 4.89 17.58 8.68
N VAL A 10 3.61 17.43 9.00
CA VAL A 10 2.70 16.56 8.25
C VAL A 10 2.35 17.26 6.95
N VAL A 11 2.48 16.54 5.84
CA VAL A 11 2.09 16.97 4.50
C VAL A 11 0.92 16.08 4.08
N SER A 12 -0.17 16.71 3.68
CA SER A 12 -1.39 16.06 3.18
C SER A 12 -2.05 16.95 2.12
N PRO A 13 -2.97 16.42 1.30
CA PRO A 13 -3.80 17.26 0.45
C PRO A 13 -4.50 18.35 1.26
N ALA A 14 -4.55 19.55 0.71
CA ALA A 14 -5.20 20.68 1.35
C ALA A 14 -6.74 20.47 1.35
N PRO A 15 -7.43 20.57 2.50
CA PRO A 15 -8.87 20.30 2.59
C PRO A 15 -9.72 21.14 1.64
N GLU A 16 -9.33 22.39 1.41
CA GLU A 16 -9.99 23.31 0.47
C GLU A 16 -9.97 22.82 -0.98
N LEU A 17 -9.06 21.91 -1.34
CA LEU A 17 -8.98 21.29 -2.67
C LEU A 17 -9.81 20.00 -2.78
N LEU A 18 -10.28 19.46 -1.65
CA LEU A 18 -11.12 18.26 -1.61
C LEU A 18 -12.60 18.59 -1.79
N VAL A 19 -12.98 19.86 -1.63
CA VAL A 19 -14.34 20.34 -1.86
C VAL A 19 -14.52 20.67 -3.34
N SER A 20 -15.10 19.75 -4.12
CA SER A 20 -15.39 19.98 -5.53
C SER A 20 -16.79 20.54 -5.72
N SER A 21 -17.06 21.13 -6.89
CA SER A 21 -18.41 21.54 -7.30
C SER A 21 -19.42 20.38 -7.40
N LYS A 22 -18.95 19.13 -7.34
CA LYS A 22 -19.77 17.90 -7.38
C LYS A 22 -19.91 17.20 -6.03
N GLY A 23 -19.31 17.72 -4.95
CA GLY A 23 -19.30 17.14 -3.61
C GLY A 23 -17.89 16.95 -3.04
N ASP A 24 -17.79 16.35 -1.85
CA ASP A 24 -16.51 15.99 -1.23
C ASP A 24 -15.80 14.92 -2.06
N GLU A 25 -14.68 15.28 -2.68
CA GLU A 25 -13.80 14.34 -3.36
C GLU A 25 -12.87 13.69 -2.32
N PRO A 26 -12.72 12.35 -2.33
CA PRO A 26 -11.82 11.69 -1.41
C PRO A 26 -10.37 12.11 -1.68
N ALA A 27 -9.58 12.27 -0.62
CA ALA A 27 -8.15 12.53 -0.76
C ALA A 27 -7.49 11.45 -1.62
N ALA A 28 -6.70 11.88 -2.61
CA ALA A 28 -5.94 10.96 -3.47
C ALA A 28 -4.70 10.41 -2.73
N TYR A 29 -4.08 11.20 -1.86
CA TYR A 29 -2.85 10.84 -1.17
C TYR A 29 -3.02 10.86 0.35
N ILE A 30 -2.30 9.97 1.04
CA ILE A 30 -2.26 9.94 2.50
C ILE A 30 -1.43 11.11 3.08
N GLY A 31 -1.76 11.52 4.29
CA GLY A 31 -0.93 12.44 5.06
C GLY A 31 0.29 11.73 5.65
N MET A 32 1.48 12.36 5.57
CA MET A 32 2.71 11.81 6.16
C MET A 32 3.70 12.90 6.58
N LYS A 33 4.64 12.58 7.47
CA LYS A 33 5.72 13.51 7.82
C LYS A 33 6.63 13.74 6.62
N TYR A 34 7.08 14.98 6.44
CA TYR A 34 7.95 15.35 5.32
C TYR A 34 9.24 14.54 5.28
N LYS A 35 9.84 14.21 6.43
CA LYS A 35 11.01 13.33 6.50
C LYS A 35 10.75 11.90 5.98
N GLU A 36 9.55 11.38 6.17
CA GLU A 36 9.19 10.04 5.70
C GLU A 36 8.95 10.04 4.19
N TYR A 37 8.35 11.12 3.66
CA TYR A 37 8.24 11.36 2.22
C TYR A 37 9.62 11.41 1.55
N LEU A 38 10.58 12.14 2.14
CA LEU A 38 11.94 12.25 1.59
C LEU A 38 12.66 10.90 1.56
N LYS A 39 12.56 10.11 2.64
CA LYS A 39 13.11 8.74 2.66
C LYS A 39 12.49 7.89 1.57
N LEU A 40 11.16 7.93 1.43
CA LEU A 40 10.43 7.18 0.40
C LEU A 40 10.88 7.56 -1.01
N GLN A 41 11.04 8.87 -1.26
CA GLN A 41 11.52 9.38 -2.54
C GLN A 41 12.95 8.90 -2.84
N GLN A 42 13.85 8.92 -1.84
CA GLN A 42 15.25 8.53 -2.00
C GLN A 42 15.47 7.02 -2.06
N SER A 43 14.63 6.23 -1.39
CA SER A 43 14.70 4.76 -1.39
C SER A 43 13.95 4.12 -2.54
N ASN A 44 13.25 4.90 -3.38
CA ASN A 44 12.42 4.34 -4.44
C ASN A 44 13.32 3.68 -5.51
N LYS A 45 13.16 2.37 -5.70
CA LYS A 45 13.69 1.70 -6.88
C LYS A 45 12.89 2.20 -8.09
N LEU A 46 13.57 2.57 -9.18
CA LEU A 46 12.97 3.02 -10.45
C LEU A 46 12.26 1.87 -11.19
N ASP A 47 11.59 0.97 -10.47
CA ASP A 47 10.87 -0.17 -11.00
C ASP A 47 9.38 0.17 -11.10
N GLY A 48 9.02 0.81 -12.21
CA GLY A 48 7.66 0.96 -12.73
C GLY A 48 6.70 1.90 -11.98
N LYS A 49 6.90 2.15 -10.69
CA LYS A 49 6.01 3.00 -9.87
C LYS A 49 6.69 4.27 -9.37
N SER A 50 5.97 5.38 -9.48
CA SER A 50 6.37 6.65 -8.89
C SER A 50 6.33 6.56 -7.35
N CYS A 51 7.07 7.43 -6.67
CA CYS A 51 6.98 7.52 -5.20
C CYS A 51 5.57 7.91 -4.74
N LEU A 52 4.80 8.60 -5.58
CA LEU A 52 3.43 9.02 -5.32
C LEU A 52 2.44 7.84 -5.40
N ASP A 53 2.67 6.87 -6.29
CA ASP A 53 1.82 5.67 -6.42
C ASP A 53 1.81 4.85 -5.12
N ARG A 54 2.91 4.91 -4.35
CA ARG A 54 3.02 4.22 -3.05
C ARG A 54 2.23 4.92 -1.94
N ILE A 55 1.90 6.18 -2.11
CA ILE A 55 1.11 6.95 -1.13
C ILE A 55 -0.28 7.31 -1.66
N ASP A 56 -0.61 6.87 -2.89
CA ASP A 56 -1.96 6.91 -3.43
C ASP A 56 -2.85 5.92 -2.68
N ILE A 57 -3.93 6.45 -2.13
CA ILE A 57 -4.95 5.71 -1.38
C ILE A 57 -5.59 4.63 -2.24
N ASN A 58 -5.72 4.85 -3.55
CA ASN A 58 -6.33 3.90 -4.46
C ASN A 58 -5.37 2.76 -4.83
N SER A 59 -4.10 3.06 -5.08
CA SER A 59 -3.08 2.05 -5.35
C SER A 59 -2.85 1.11 -4.15
N GLN A 60 -2.87 1.66 -2.92
CA GLN A 60 -2.75 0.86 -1.69
C GLN A 60 -3.90 -0.14 -1.51
N LYS A 61 -5.13 0.24 -1.88
CA LYS A 61 -6.30 -0.65 -1.82
C LYS A 61 -6.15 -1.83 -2.77
N ILE A 62 -5.66 -1.58 -4.00
CA ILE A 62 -5.44 -2.60 -5.02
C ILE A 62 -4.35 -3.57 -4.57
N GLU A 63 -3.21 -3.06 -4.10
CA GLU A 63 -2.10 -3.89 -3.61
C GLU A 63 -2.52 -4.75 -2.42
N THR A 64 -3.22 -4.18 -1.45
CA THR A 64 -3.74 -4.92 -0.29
C THR A 64 -4.71 -6.02 -0.72
N HIS A 65 -5.59 -5.74 -1.68
CA HIS A 65 -6.53 -6.74 -2.19
C HIS A 65 -5.79 -7.89 -2.92
N MET A 66 -4.77 -7.56 -3.73
CA MET A 66 -3.94 -8.56 -4.41
C MET A 66 -3.13 -9.40 -3.41
N GLN A 67 -2.58 -8.77 -2.37
CA GLN A 67 -1.82 -9.44 -1.34
C GLN A 67 -2.72 -10.40 -0.52
N LYS A 68 -3.91 -9.94 -0.11
CA LYS A 68 -4.91 -10.78 0.56
C LYS A 68 -5.33 -11.98 -0.30
N ARG A 69 -5.49 -11.79 -1.62
CA ARG A 69 -5.79 -12.90 -2.55
C ARG A 69 -4.68 -13.95 -2.58
N LYS A 70 -3.42 -13.51 -2.66
CA LYS A 70 -2.26 -14.41 -2.62
C LYS A 70 -2.16 -15.17 -1.29
N GLU A 71 -2.39 -14.49 -0.17
CA GLU A 71 -2.37 -15.11 1.16
C GLU A 71 -3.46 -16.18 1.30
N CYS A 72 -4.68 -15.92 0.83
CA CYS A 72 -5.75 -16.91 0.79
C CYS A 72 -5.40 -18.13 -0.08
N GLU A 73 -4.77 -17.91 -1.23
CA GLU A 73 -4.36 -18.99 -2.13
C GLU A 73 -3.27 -19.87 -1.50
N VAL A 74 -2.26 -19.26 -0.89
CA VAL A 74 -1.20 -19.98 -0.16
C VAL A 74 -1.79 -20.79 1.00
N ALA A 75 -2.70 -20.21 1.79
CA ALA A 75 -3.35 -20.91 2.90
C ALA A 75 -4.16 -22.13 2.43
N TYR A 76 -4.86 -22.01 1.29
CA TYR A 76 -5.62 -23.12 0.70
C TYR A 76 -4.73 -24.27 0.24
N LEU A 77 -3.59 -23.96 -0.39
CA LEU A 77 -2.65 -24.96 -0.87
C LEU A 77 -1.93 -25.67 0.29
N LEU A 78 -1.54 -24.94 1.33
CA LEU A 78 -0.94 -25.52 2.54
C LEU A 78 -1.91 -26.49 3.23
N ASN A 79 -3.17 -26.08 3.41
CA ASN A 79 -4.19 -26.93 4.02
C ASN A 79 -4.40 -28.25 3.23
N GLN A 80 -4.44 -28.19 1.90
CA GLN A 80 -4.54 -29.39 1.05
C GLN A 80 -3.30 -30.29 1.12
N ASN A 81 -2.10 -29.72 1.30
CA ASN A 81 -0.90 -30.51 1.49
C ASN A 81 -0.94 -31.23 2.84
N ASP A 82 -1.42 -30.57 3.89
CA ASP A 82 -1.57 -31.16 5.22
C ASP A 82 -2.56 -32.34 5.22
N PHE A 83 -3.71 -32.19 4.56
CA PHE A 83 -4.67 -33.29 4.36
C PHE A 83 -4.06 -34.46 3.57
N ARG A 84 -3.35 -34.17 2.47
CA ARG A 84 -2.69 -35.21 1.66
C ARG A 84 -1.60 -35.95 2.43
N ASN A 85 -0.84 -35.25 3.27
CA ASN A 85 0.22 -35.85 4.08
C ASN A 85 -0.35 -36.75 5.19
N GLN A 86 -1.47 -36.37 5.81
CA GLN A 86 -2.17 -37.21 6.78
C GLN A 86 -2.75 -38.48 6.14
N GLU A 87 -3.36 -38.39 4.96
CA GLU A 87 -3.88 -39.58 4.25
C GLU A 87 -2.78 -40.56 3.85
N ASN A 88 -1.60 -40.05 3.47
CA ASN A 88 -0.44 -40.89 3.13
C ASN A 88 0.22 -41.52 4.37
N SER A 89 0.22 -40.81 5.51
CA SER A 89 0.75 -41.33 6.78
C SER A 89 -0.14 -42.43 7.39
N ASN A 90 -1.43 -42.45 7.10
CA ASN A 90 -2.38 -43.45 7.60
C ASN A 90 -2.46 -44.72 6.74
N LYS A 91 -1.66 -44.81 5.65
CA LYS A 91 -1.62 -45.94 4.70
C LYS A 91 -0.34 -46.79 4.79
N THR A 92 0.55 -46.52 5.75
CA THR A 92 1.75 -47.32 6.05
C THR A 92 1.58 -48.03 7.39
#